data_AF-A0A7X8DR42-F1
#
_entry.id   AF-A0A7X8DR42-F1
#
_cell.length_a   1.000
_cell.length_b   1.000
_cell.length_c   1.000
_cell.angle_alpha   90.00
_cell.angle_beta   90.00
_cell.angle_gamma   90.00
#
_symmetry.space_group_name_H-M   'P 1'
#
loop_
_entity.id
_entity.type
_entity.pdbx_description
1 polymer ?
#
loop_
_entity_poly.entity_id
_entity_poly.type
_entity_poly.pdbx_seq_one_letter_code
_entity_poly.pdbx_strand_id
1 'polypeptide(L)'
;MKRKFKYSRVTSYILIALAALMIGMTLGTRYEVTPYTRAQEIGQDNYTTAADTIIPGKNIFADIAAKVDAGVVLVTSQIEIQSSTDPIFPFDDPFFRFFFGDYFSIPNQQPRTQEGYGSGFIVTEDGYVVT
;
A
#
# COMPACT_ATOMS: atom_id res chain seq x y z
N MET A 1 -0.96 6.97 63.80
CA MET A 1 -2.12 6.11 63.51
C MET A 1 -1.83 5.28 62.24
N LYS A 2 -1.26 4.07 62.38
CA LYS A 2 -0.86 3.24 61.21
C LYS A 2 -2.09 2.46 60.71
N ARG A 3 -2.68 2.89 59.59
CA ARG A 3 -3.77 2.17 58.92
C ARG A 3 -3.25 0.82 58.42
N LYS A 4 -3.50 -0.26 59.16
CA LYS A 4 -3.33 -1.63 58.67
C LYS A 4 -4.44 -1.89 57.65
N PHE A 5 -4.25 -1.42 56.41
CA PHE A 5 -5.10 -1.81 55.31
C PHE A 5 -5.03 -3.33 55.15
N LYS A 6 -6.18 -3.92 54.87
CA LYS A 6 -6.50 -5.34 54.93
C LYS A 6 -5.82 -6.10 53.79
N TYR A 7 -4.49 -6.25 53.85
CA TYR A 7 -3.65 -6.91 52.83
C TYR A 7 -4.18 -8.28 52.39
N SER A 8 -4.80 -9.03 53.31
CA SER A 8 -5.40 -10.34 53.04
C SER A 8 -6.47 -10.35 51.94
N ARG A 9 -7.30 -9.30 51.81
CA ARG A 9 -8.33 -9.27 50.76
C ARG A 9 -7.73 -8.95 49.39
N VAL A 10 -6.76 -8.05 49.34
CA VAL A 10 -6.06 -7.69 48.09
C VAL A 10 -5.25 -8.87 47.56
N THR A 11 -4.55 -9.60 48.44
CA THR A 11 -3.84 -10.83 48.04
C THR A 11 -4.79 -11.91 47.53
N SER A 12 -6.00 -12.05 48.11
CA SER A 12 -7.01 -12.97 47.59
C SER A 12 -7.51 -12.58 46.19
N TYR A 13 -7.73 -11.29 45.91
CA TYR A 13 -8.12 -10.84 44.58
C TYR A 13 -7.01 -11.08 43.55
N ILE A 14 -5.75 -10.87 43.91
CA ILE A 14 -4.60 -11.16 43.04
C ILE A 14 -4.50 -12.66 42.74
N LEU A 15 -4.70 -13.53 43.74
CA LEU A 15 -4.69 -14.98 43.53
C LEU A 15 -5.85 -15.46 42.65
N ILE A 16 -7.05 -14.88 42.82
CA ILE A 16 -8.21 -15.19 41.97
C ILE A 16 -7.95 -14.75 40.53
N ALA A 17 -7.37 -13.57 40.32
CA ALA A 17 -7.04 -13.08 38.98
C ALA A 17 -5.98 -13.96 38.28
N LEU A 18 -4.95 -14.39 39.01
CA LEU A 18 -3.94 -15.32 38.49
C LEU A 18 -4.53 -16.69 38.15
N ALA A 19 -5.41 -17.23 39.01
CA ALA A 19 -6.08 -18.49 38.73
C ALA A 19 -6.98 -18.39 37.49
N ALA A 20 -7.73 -17.30 37.34
CA ALA A 20 -8.57 -17.07 36.17
C ALA A 20 -7.74 -16.98 34.86
N LEU A 21 -6.58 -16.33 34.90
CA LEU A 21 -5.67 -16.24 33.74
C LEU A 21 -5.11 -17.61 33.36
N MET A 22 -4.65 -18.38 34.34
CA MET A 22 -4.15 -19.75 34.13
C MET A 22 -5.22 -20.68 33.55
N ILE A 23 -6.46 -20.58 34.04
CA ILE A 23 -7.62 -21.31 33.51
C ILE A 23 -7.92 -20.87 32.07
N GLY A 24 -7.95 -19.57 31.78
CA GLY A 24 -8.18 -19.05 30.43
C GLY A 24 -7.12 -19.55 29.42
N MET A 25 -5.85 -19.53 29.79
CA MET A 25 -4.76 -20.05 28.95
C MET A 25 -4.85 -21.56 28.72
N THR A 26 -5.14 -22.35 29.77
CA THR A 26 -5.25 -23.81 29.66
C THR A 26 -6.47 -24.26 28.86
N LEU A 27 -7.60 -23.57 28.95
CA LEU A 27 -8.73 -23.81 28.04
C LEU A 27 -8.38 -23.38 26.61
N GLY A 28 -7.80 -22.19 26.44
CA GLY A 28 -7.46 -21.65 25.10
C GLY A 28 -6.52 -22.55 24.30
N THR A 29 -5.55 -23.18 24.95
CA THR A 29 -4.62 -24.11 24.28
C THR A 29 -5.23 -25.47 23.95
N ARG A 30 -6.13 -26.00 24.80
CA ARG A 30 -6.74 -27.33 24.57
C ARG A 30 -7.79 -27.33 23.47
N TYR A 31 -8.45 -26.21 23.21
CA TYR A 31 -9.53 -26.12 22.23
C TYR A 31 -9.08 -25.61 20.85
N GLU A 32 -7.77 -25.43 20.60
CA GLU A 32 -7.18 -25.05 19.30
C GLU A 32 -7.92 -23.90 18.58
N VAL A 33 -8.55 -22.98 19.33
CA VAL A 33 -9.43 -21.93 18.77
C VAL A 33 -8.63 -20.93 17.91
N THR A 34 -7.32 -20.86 18.13
CA THR A 34 -6.37 -20.18 17.27
C THR A 34 -5.53 -21.24 16.55
N PRO A 35 -5.84 -21.61 15.30
CA PRO A 35 -4.96 -22.49 14.55
C PRO A 35 -3.59 -21.82 14.44
N TYR A 36 -2.56 -22.49 14.96
CA TYR A 36 -1.18 -22.07 14.75
C TYR A 36 -0.89 -22.15 13.26
N THR A 37 -0.78 -21.01 12.59
CA THR A 37 -0.28 -20.96 11.21
C THR A 37 1.22 -21.21 11.27
N ARG A 38 1.63 -22.46 11.09
CA ARG A 38 3.01 -22.83 10.77
C ARG A 38 3.15 -22.69 9.26
N ALA A 39 4.16 -21.97 8.78
CA ALA A 39 4.54 -22.08 7.38
C ALA A 39 4.88 -23.55 7.12
N GLN A 40 4.14 -24.17 6.21
CA GLN A 40 4.46 -25.50 5.74
C GLN A 40 5.78 -25.37 4.96
N GLU A 41 6.87 -25.85 5.53
CA GLU A 41 8.02 -26.23 4.71
C GLU A 41 7.50 -27.33 3.82
N ILE A 42 7.32 -26.97 2.55
CA ILE A 42 6.87 -27.89 1.53
C ILE A 42 7.97 -28.95 1.45
N GLY A 43 7.68 -30.13 2.01
CA GLY A 43 8.46 -31.33 1.78
C GLY A 43 8.64 -31.46 0.28
N GLN A 44 9.87 -31.76 -0.12
CA GLN A 44 10.38 -31.71 -1.48
C GLN A 44 9.75 -32.80 -2.36
N ASP A 45 8.44 -32.71 -2.56
CA ASP A 45 7.65 -33.63 -3.35
C ASP A 45 7.41 -32.99 -4.71
N ASN A 46 8.30 -33.33 -5.65
CA ASN A 46 8.15 -33.15 -7.08
C ASN A 46 7.72 -31.74 -7.54
N TYR A 47 8.45 -30.72 -7.11
CA TYR A 47 8.73 -29.66 -8.06
C TYR A 47 9.61 -30.28 -9.14
N THR A 48 9.11 -30.38 -10.37
CA THR A 48 10.00 -30.23 -11.54
C THR A 48 10.78 -28.97 -11.24
N THR A 49 12.01 -29.15 -10.76
CA THR A 49 12.73 -28.08 -10.09
C THR A 49 12.91 -27.02 -11.14
N ALA A 50 12.58 -25.76 -10.87
CA ALA A 50 12.90 -24.66 -11.78
C ALA A 50 14.42 -24.63 -12.12
N ALA A 51 15.25 -25.33 -11.35
CA ALA A 51 16.66 -25.62 -11.65
C ALA A 51 16.90 -26.52 -12.87
N ASP A 52 15.92 -27.28 -13.36
CA ASP A 52 16.04 -28.02 -14.64
C ASP A 52 15.80 -27.09 -15.86
N THR A 53 15.26 -25.89 -15.62
CA THR A 53 15.14 -24.80 -16.61
C THR A 53 16.29 -23.80 -16.53
N ILE A 54 16.95 -23.69 -15.37
CA ILE A 54 18.18 -22.89 -15.23
C ILE A 54 19.36 -23.73 -15.73
N ILE A 55 19.53 -23.78 -17.05
CA ILE A 55 20.76 -24.28 -17.66
C ILE A 55 21.89 -23.35 -17.20
N PRO A 56 22.87 -23.81 -16.39
CA PRO A 56 23.98 -22.97 -15.96
C PRO A 56 24.67 -22.36 -17.18
N GLY A 57 24.69 -21.03 -17.27
CA GLY A 57 25.23 -20.30 -18.43
C GLY A 57 24.22 -19.84 -19.48
N LYS A 58 22.92 -20.14 -19.35
CA LYS A 58 21.86 -19.60 -20.21
C LYS A 58 20.81 -18.85 -19.38
N ASN A 59 20.64 -17.56 -19.67
CA ASN A 59 19.63 -16.73 -19.05
C ASN A 59 18.40 -16.65 -19.95
N ILE A 60 17.45 -17.57 -19.72
CA ILE A 60 16.21 -17.64 -20.51
C ILE A 60 15.39 -16.34 -20.48
N PHE A 61 15.50 -15.52 -19.43
CA PHE A 61 14.80 -14.24 -19.34
C PHE A 61 15.43 -13.21 -20.28
N ALA A 62 16.76 -13.18 -20.36
CA ALA A 62 17.47 -12.33 -21.30
C ALA A 62 17.20 -12.74 -22.75
N ASP A 63 17.16 -14.05 -23.02
CA ASP A 63 16.84 -14.57 -24.36
C ASP A 63 15.41 -14.20 -24.79
N ILE A 64 14.43 -14.31 -23.88
CA ILE A 64 13.06 -13.88 -24.15
C ILE A 64 13.00 -12.38 -24.37
N ALA A 65 13.62 -11.58 -23.49
CA ALA A 65 13.66 -10.12 -23.61
C ALA A 65 14.24 -9.70 -24.96
N ALA A 66 15.38 -10.26 -25.36
CA ALA A 66 16.01 -9.98 -26.65
C ALA A 66 15.11 -10.34 -27.83
N LYS A 67 14.28 -11.39 -27.70
CA LYS A 67 13.36 -11.81 -28.75
C LYS A 67 12.12 -10.90 -28.86
N VAL A 68 11.65 -10.32 -27.76
CA VAL A 68 10.40 -9.53 -27.70
C VAL A 68 10.62 -8.03 -27.62
N ASP A 69 11.87 -7.57 -27.60
CA ASP A 69 12.27 -6.16 -27.43
C ASP A 69 11.53 -5.20 -28.40
N ALA A 70 11.38 -5.61 -29.67
CA ALA A 70 10.67 -4.84 -30.69
C ALA A 70 9.18 -4.60 -30.40
N GLY A 71 8.57 -5.37 -29.48
CA GLY A 71 7.18 -5.21 -29.07
C GLY A 71 6.99 -4.21 -27.91
N VAL A 72 8.06 -3.68 -27.34
CA VAL A 72 8.01 -2.75 -26.19
C VAL A 72 8.27 -1.33 -26.67
N VAL A 73 7.42 -0.39 -26.28
CA VAL A 73 7.50 1.01 -26.74
C VAL A 73 7.44 2.00 -25.57
N LEU A 74 8.05 3.17 -25.76
CA LEU A 74 7.83 4.33 -24.89
C LEU A 74 6.50 5.00 -25.27
N VAL A 75 5.61 5.12 -24.30
CA VAL A 75 4.35 5.86 -24.41
C VAL A 75 4.52 7.21 -23.74
N THR A 76 4.21 8.28 -24.46
CA THR A 76 4.16 9.65 -23.94
C THR A 76 2.75 10.19 -24.12
N SER A 77 2.21 10.82 -23.07
CA SER A 77 0.89 11.43 -23.11
C SER A 77 0.98 12.87 -22.60
N GLN A 78 0.15 13.74 -23.17
CA GLN A 78 0.09 15.15 -22.80
C GLN A 78 -1.38 15.54 -22.67
N ILE A 79 -1.75 16.11 -21.53
CA ILE A 79 -3.10 16.60 -21.27
C ILE A 79 -3.00 18.07 -20.89
N GLU A 80 -3.73 18.92 -21.62
CA GLU A 80 -3.90 20.32 -21.27
C GLU A 80 -5.04 20.43 -20.26
N ILE A 81 -4.69 20.78 -19.02
CA ILE A 81 -5.67 21.02 -17.97
C ILE A 81 -5.99 22.50 -17.97
N GLN A 82 -7.19 22.82 -18.45
CA GLN A 82 -7.82 24.09 -18.17
C GLN A 82 -8.15 24.12 -16.68
N SER A 83 -7.55 25.05 -15.96
CA SER A 83 -8.02 25.43 -14.64
C SER A 83 -9.41 26.05 -14.79
N SER A 84 -10.44 25.29 -14.44
CA SER A 84 -11.73 25.89 -14.11
C SER A 84 -11.54 26.68 -12.83
N THR A 85 -11.35 27.99 -12.96
CA THR A 85 -11.52 28.90 -11.82
C THR A 85 -13.00 28.81 -11.45
N ASP A 86 -13.32 27.97 -10.46
CA ASP A 86 -14.61 28.08 -9.80
C ASP A 86 -14.72 29.51 -9.27
N PRO A 87 -15.73 30.30 -9.67
CA PRO A 87 -15.89 31.69 -9.24
C PRO A 87 -16.20 31.84 -7.74
N ILE A 88 -16.12 30.75 -6.96
CA ILE A 88 -16.65 30.59 -5.61
C ILE A 88 -15.53 30.71 -4.57
N PHE A 89 -14.48 31.49 -4.84
CA PHE A 89 -13.51 31.89 -3.82
C PHE A 89 -13.84 33.32 -3.33
N PRO A 90 -13.82 33.59 -2.01
CA PRO A 90 -14.39 34.81 -1.42
C PRO A 90 -13.44 36.00 -1.53
N PHE A 91 -13.12 36.45 -2.75
CA PHE A 91 -12.14 37.52 -2.96
C PHE A 91 -12.71 38.88 -3.39
N ASP A 92 -14.04 39.03 -3.45
CA ASP A 92 -14.67 40.36 -3.64
C ASP A 92 -15.47 40.79 -2.40
N ASP A 93 -14.99 40.46 -1.20
CA ASP A 93 -15.52 41.03 0.05
C ASP A 93 -14.76 42.34 0.39
N PRO A 94 -15.47 43.48 0.55
CA PRO A 94 -14.89 44.75 0.99
C PRO A 94 -14.07 44.67 2.29
N PHE A 95 -14.45 43.82 3.24
CA PHE A 95 -13.72 43.60 4.49
C PHE A 95 -12.35 42.97 4.22
N PHE A 96 -12.29 41.90 3.42
CA PHE A 96 -11.03 41.22 3.11
C PHE A 96 -10.08 42.14 2.32
N ARG A 97 -10.60 42.88 1.33
CA ARG A 97 -9.81 43.86 0.55
C ARG A 97 -9.25 44.99 1.43
N PHE A 98 -9.98 45.40 2.46
CA PHE A 98 -9.50 46.43 3.41
C PHE A 98 -8.31 45.95 4.25
N PHE A 99 -8.30 44.69 4.69
CA PHE A 99 -7.22 44.15 5.53
C PHE A 99 -6.05 43.54 4.74
N PHE A 100 -6.30 42.98 3.55
CA PHE A 100 -5.33 42.20 2.78
C PHE A 100 -5.01 42.76 1.37
N GLY A 101 -5.74 43.79 0.92
CA GLY A 101 -5.57 44.40 -0.40
C GLY A 101 -5.86 43.45 -1.57
N ASP A 102 -5.38 43.81 -2.75
CA ASP A 102 -5.55 43.02 -3.99
C ASP A 102 -4.46 41.96 -4.19
N TYR A 103 -3.61 41.72 -3.17
CA TYR A 103 -2.51 40.75 -3.22
C TYR A 103 -2.96 39.32 -3.51
N PHE A 104 -4.22 38.99 -3.23
CA PHE A 104 -4.83 37.69 -3.47
C PHE A 104 -5.68 37.63 -4.75
N SER A 105 -5.51 38.59 -5.67
CA SER A 105 -6.09 38.47 -7.01
C SER A 105 -5.62 37.16 -7.63
N ILE A 106 -6.55 36.23 -7.84
CA ILE A 106 -6.26 34.91 -8.40
C ILE A 106 -5.59 35.18 -9.75
N PRO A 107 -4.30 34.82 -9.92
CA PRO A 107 -3.68 34.89 -11.24
C PRO A 107 -4.54 34.04 -12.15
N ASN A 108 -4.96 34.55 -13.31
CA ASN A 108 -5.58 33.73 -14.34
C ASN A 108 -4.72 32.48 -14.48
N GLN A 109 -5.23 31.36 -13.98
CA GLN A 109 -4.49 30.12 -13.99
C GLN A 109 -4.36 29.78 -15.47
N GLN A 110 -3.15 29.92 -15.99
CA GLN A 110 -2.87 29.57 -17.38
C GLN A 110 -3.11 28.07 -17.52
N PRO A 111 -3.60 27.61 -18.69
CA PRO A 111 -3.70 26.18 -18.97
C PRO A 111 -2.36 25.52 -18.63
N ARG A 112 -2.40 24.49 -17.79
CA ARG A 112 -1.20 23.75 -17.40
C ARG A 112 -1.14 22.46 -18.20
N THR A 113 0.03 22.19 -18.76
CA THR A 113 0.30 20.91 -19.40
C THR A 113 0.68 19.89 -18.32
N GLN A 114 0.01 18.73 -18.33
CA GLN A 114 0.46 17.54 -17.62
C GLN A 114 1.01 16.54 -18.63
N GLU A 115 2.20 16.00 -18.34
CA GLU A 115 2.87 14.99 -19.16
C GLU A 115 2.90 13.65 -18.42
N GLY A 116 2.66 12.56 -19.14
CA GLY A 116 2.78 11.19 -18.67
C GLY A 116 3.81 10.44 -19.50
N TYR A 117 4.63 9.64 -18.83
CA TYR A 117 5.64 8.77 -19.44
C TYR A 117 5.43 7.35 -18.94
N GLY A 118 5.43 6.38 -19.85
CA GLY A 118 5.21 4.97 -19.52
C GLY A 118 5.72 4.03 -20.60
N SER A 119 5.66 2.73 -20.33
CA SER A 119 5.94 1.68 -21.32
C SER A 119 4.64 1.09 -21.82
N GLY A 120 4.59 0.72 -23.09
CA GLY A 120 3.48 -0.03 -23.68
C GLY A 120 3.96 -1.26 -24.45
N PHE A 121 3.02 -2.16 -24.77
CA PHE A 121 3.26 -3.37 -25.54
C PHE A 121 2.41 -3.39 -26.81
N ILE A 122 3.03 -3.64 -27.96
CA ILE A 122 2.33 -3.88 -29.24
C ILE A 122 1.85 -5.34 -29.23
N VAL A 123 0.54 -5.55 -29.29
CA VAL A 123 -0.08 -6.89 -29.16
C VAL A 123 -0.69 -7.43 -30.46
N THR A 124 -0.67 -6.64 -31.53
CA THR A 124 -1.25 -6.97 -32.85
C THR A 124 -0.39 -6.39 -33.98
N GLU A 125 -0.49 -6.98 -35.17
CA GLU A 125 0.30 -6.58 -36.34
C GLU A 125 -0.10 -5.21 -36.92
N ASP A 126 -1.32 -4.75 -36.67
CA ASP A 126 -1.81 -3.42 -37.05
C ASP A 126 -1.40 -2.32 -36.06
N GLY A 127 -0.72 -2.67 -34.98
CA GLY A 127 -0.07 -1.72 -34.08
C GLY A 127 -0.87 -1.34 -32.83
N TYR A 128 -1.84 -2.16 -32.39
CA TYR A 128 -2.56 -1.90 -31.13
C TYR A 128 -1.63 -2.02 -29.91
N VAL A 129 -1.64 -0.97 -29.06
CA VAL A 129 -0.78 -0.85 -27.86
C VAL A 129 -1.61 -0.96 -26.58
N VAL A 130 -1.12 -1.73 -25.61
CA VAL A 130 -1.63 -1.79 -24.23
C VAL A 130 -0.62 -1.15 -23.28
N THR A 131 -1.08 -0.22 -22.42
CA THR A 131 -0.25 0.56 -21.49
C THR A 131 -1.01 0.89 -20.21
#